data_AF-A0A968RMV7-F1
#
_entry.id   AF-A0A968RMV7-F1
#
_cell.length_a   1.000
_cell.length_b   1.000
_cell.length_c   1.000
_cell.angle_alpha   90.00
_cell.angle_beta   90.00
_cell.angle_gamma   90.00
#
_symmetry.space_group_name_H-M   'P 1'
#
loop_
_entity.id
_entity.type
_entity.pdbx_description
1 polymer ?
#
loop_
_entity_poly.entity_id
_entity_poly.type
_entity_poly.pdbx_seq_one_letter_code
_entity_poly.pdbx_strand_id
1 'polypeptide(L)'
;MRAVSSSGSNLIVNSDFTQGNAGFTSRYRFEPTTISSQGTYSVTNNPARLNASAFAPCGDHTSGTGNMLMVDGSPQAREEVWCQTVRVEANKNYAFSTWLSSVNPSNPAALQFSINGVQLGEVFNATRTLCEWRQFYETWQSQTATQANICIINQNINRAGNDFALDDFAFFELADIVYDTVTVVVIGQKVTVIDTAICDGSFIAFQNMRIPPNSNPRFTLTSSEGCDSLVIWNVGLLDTIFESLRVDTLCPGEVLPFFDLLLTQDTTVCRTFSVSNSCDSTFCVTAVFFD
;
A
#
# COMPACT_ATOMS: atom_id res chain seq x y z
N MET A 1 1.85 -8.69 1.35
CA MET A 1 1.72 -10.15 1.19
C MET A 1 0.24 -10.46 1.29
N ARG A 2 -0.42 -10.87 0.19
CA ARG A 2 -1.86 -11.19 0.21
C ARG A 2 -2.01 -12.62 0.74
N ALA A 3 -2.89 -12.81 1.72
CA ALA A 3 -3.32 -14.13 2.15
C ALA A 3 -3.93 -14.84 0.92
N VAL A 4 -3.35 -15.97 0.52
CA VAL A 4 -3.97 -16.85 -0.46
C VAL A 4 -5.04 -17.62 0.29
N SER A 5 -6.31 -17.48 -0.12
CA SER A 5 -7.41 -18.22 0.50
C SER A 5 -7.28 -19.70 0.16
N SER A 6 -7.27 -20.57 1.17
CA SER A 6 -7.40 -22.02 0.98
C SER A 6 -8.80 -22.35 0.47
N SER A 7 -8.89 -23.28 -0.48
CA SER A 7 -10.14 -23.91 -0.88
C SER A 7 -10.24 -25.29 -0.23
N GLY A 8 -11.33 -25.54 0.50
CA GLY A 8 -11.63 -26.87 1.05
C GLY A 8 -11.06 -27.15 2.44
N SER A 9 -11.08 -28.43 2.82
CA SER A 9 -10.62 -28.93 4.12
C SER A 9 -9.13 -29.24 4.14
N ASN A 10 -8.54 -29.29 5.33
CA ASN A 10 -7.17 -29.75 5.51
C ASN A 10 -7.06 -31.20 5.01
N LEU A 11 -6.11 -31.46 4.11
CA LEU A 11 -5.87 -32.79 3.56
C LEU A 11 -5.00 -33.65 4.49
N ILE A 12 -4.33 -33.04 5.47
CA ILE A 12 -3.58 -33.76 6.49
C ILE A 12 -4.55 -34.34 7.51
N VAL A 13 -4.47 -35.65 7.74
CA VAL A 13 -5.21 -36.30 8.83
C VAL A 13 -4.37 -36.33 10.10
N ASN A 14 -5.05 -36.25 11.27
CA ASN A 14 -4.40 -36.19 12.58
C ASN A 14 -3.38 -35.04 12.68
N SER A 15 -3.75 -33.87 12.12
CA SER A 15 -2.89 -32.69 12.02
C SER A 15 -2.47 -32.11 13.38
N ASP A 16 -3.28 -32.34 14.41
CA ASP A 16 -3.16 -31.86 15.78
C ASP A 16 -2.76 -32.98 16.76
N PHE A 17 -2.41 -34.16 16.25
CA PHE A 17 -2.01 -35.33 17.02
C PHE A 17 -3.02 -35.82 18.09
N THR A 18 -4.29 -35.43 18.00
CA THR A 18 -5.35 -35.88 18.93
C THR A 18 -5.62 -37.39 18.84
N GLN A 19 -5.27 -38.02 17.71
CA GLN A 19 -5.36 -39.47 17.51
C GLN A 19 -4.05 -40.20 17.88
N GLY A 20 -3.08 -39.51 18.49
CA GLY A 20 -1.81 -40.09 18.91
C GLY A 20 -0.86 -40.39 17.74
N ASN A 21 -0.09 -41.48 17.83
CA ASN A 21 0.85 -41.93 16.80
C ASN A 21 0.14 -42.68 15.66
N ALA A 22 -0.72 -41.97 14.92
CA ALA A 22 -1.52 -42.52 13.83
C ALA A 22 -1.53 -41.60 12.60
N GLY A 23 -1.69 -42.19 11.42
CA GLY A 23 -1.87 -41.44 10.17
C GLY A 23 -0.58 -40.94 9.51
N PHE A 24 0.59 -41.17 10.08
CA PHE A 24 1.87 -40.77 9.50
C PHE A 24 2.94 -41.85 9.65
N THR A 25 4.06 -41.69 8.94
CA THR A 25 5.25 -42.52 9.07
C THR A 25 6.45 -41.68 9.45
N SER A 26 7.47 -42.30 10.05
CA SER A 26 8.74 -41.65 10.39
C SER A 26 9.91 -42.60 10.18
N ARG A 27 11.09 -42.04 9.89
CA ARG A 27 12.37 -42.78 9.97
C ARG A 27 12.93 -42.81 11.38
N TYR A 28 12.44 -41.94 12.26
CA TYR A 28 12.79 -41.93 13.68
C TYR A 28 12.08 -43.09 14.38
N ARG A 29 12.67 -43.61 15.45
CA ARG A 29 12.07 -44.67 16.26
C ARG A 29 11.03 -44.09 17.22
N PHE A 30 9.82 -44.62 17.21
CA PHE A 30 8.77 -44.21 18.15
C PHE A 30 9.08 -44.70 19.58
N GLU A 31 9.09 -43.79 20.56
CA GLU A 31 9.21 -44.10 21.99
C GLU A 31 8.06 -43.44 22.78
N PRO A 32 7.03 -44.20 23.21
CA PRO A 32 5.79 -43.62 23.74
C PRO A 32 5.88 -43.06 25.17
N THR A 33 6.89 -43.45 25.95
CA THR A 33 6.92 -43.19 27.40
C THR A 33 8.16 -42.44 27.87
N THR A 34 9.32 -42.75 27.31
CA THR A 34 10.61 -42.20 27.72
C THR A 34 11.49 -42.16 26.50
N ILE A 35 12.16 -41.04 26.27
CA ILE A 35 13.13 -40.89 25.19
C ILE A 35 14.52 -40.88 25.81
N SER A 36 15.34 -41.85 25.39
CA SER A 36 16.68 -42.08 25.94
C SER A 36 17.79 -42.09 24.89
N SER A 37 17.45 -41.93 23.61
CA SER A 37 18.41 -41.91 22.51
C SER A 37 17.96 -41.01 21.38
N GLN A 38 18.94 -40.41 20.70
CA GLN A 38 18.72 -39.63 19.48
C GLN A 38 18.02 -40.41 18.37
N GLY A 39 17.36 -39.69 17.46
CA GLY A 39 16.64 -40.29 16.34
C GLY A 39 15.35 -40.97 16.80
N THR A 40 14.72 -40.43 17.84
CA THR A 40 13.45 -40.92 18.37
C THR A 40 12.39 -39.84 18.36
N TYR A 41 11.13 -40.26 18.38
CA TYR A 41 10.00 -39.33 18.48
C TYR A 41 8.91 -39.90 19.38
N SER A 42 8.03 -39.02 19.84
CA SER A 42 6.83 -39.39 20.56
C SER A 42 5.68 -38.43 20.24
N VAL A 43 4.47 -38.80 20.66
CA VAL A 43 3.31 -37.91 20.64
C VAL A 43 2.91 -37.66 22.09
N THR A 44 3.00 -36.40 22.53
CA THR A 44 2.82 -36.02 23.94
C THR A 44 2.25 -34.62 24.05
N ASN A 45 1.62 -34.30 25.17
CA ASN A 45 1.23 -32.93 25.52
C ASN A 45 2.27 -32.20 26.39
N ASN A 46 3.35 -32.87 26.78
CA ASN A 46 4.43 -32.29 27.56
C ASN A 46 5.75 -33.09 27.34
N PRO A 47 6.74 -32.52 26.62
CA PRO A 47 8.02 -33.16 26.32
C PRO A 47 8.81 -33.54 27.56
N ALA A 48 8.74 -32.74 28.63
CA ALA A 48 9.46 -33.00 29.87
C ALA A 48 9.02 -34.32 30.55
N ARG A 49 7.85 -34.88 30.20
CA ARG A 49 7.43 -36.22 30.65
C ARG A 49 8.28 -37.34 30.04
N LEU A 50 8.83 -37.12 28.86
CA LEU A 50 9.65 -38.09 28.13
C LEU A 50 11.11 -38.05 28.61
N ASN A 51 11.61 -36.85 28.89
CA ASN A 51 12.92 -36.61 29.47
C ASN A 51 13.01 -35.19 30.09
N ALA A 52 12.87 -35.10 31.42
CA ALA A 52 12.81 -33.82 32.13
C ALA A 52 14.15 -33.06 32.18
N SER A 53 15.28 -33.72 31.91
CA SER A 53 16.59 -33.05 31.87
C SER A 53 16.95 -32.53 30.48
N ALA A 54 16.37 -33.10 29.43
CA ALA A 54 16.65 -32.72 28.04
C ALA A 54 15.62 -31.75 27.45
N PHE A 55 14.33 -31.87 27.83
CA PHE A 55 13.23 -31.18 27.17
C PHE A 55 12.46 -30.25 28.09
N ALA A 56 12.17 -29.05 27.60
CA ALA A 56 11.30 -28.09 28.26
C ALA A 56 9.84 -28.57 28.27
N PRO A 57 9.04 -28.19 29.29
CA PRO A 57 7.64 -28.58 29.41
C PRO A 57 6.73 -27.72 28.51
N CYS A 58 6.99 -27.71 27.21
CA CYS A 58 6.17 -27.00 26.24
C CYS A 58 4.79 -27.66 26.09
N GLY A 59 3.74 -26.86 25.98
CA GLY A 59 2.43 -27.32 25.51
C GLY A 59 2.34 -27.29 23.98
N ASP A 60 1.30 -27.93 23.43
CA ASP A 60 0.95 -27.87 22.00
C ASP A 60 0.67 -26.43 21.56
N HIS A 61 0.67 -26.20 20.25
CA HIS A 61 0.45 -24.86 19.69
C HIS A 61 -1.01 -24.41 19.83
N THR A 62 -1.98 -25.32 19.64
CA THR A 62 -3.40 -24.98 19.60
C THR A 62 -3.95 -24.56 20.97
N SER A 63 -3.76 -25.39 22.00
CA SER A 63 -4.44 -25.22 23.31
C SER A 63 -3.50 -25.08 24.50
N GLY A 64 -2.22 -25.42 24.33
CA GLY A 64 -1.25 -25.60 25.41
C GLY A 64 -1.44 -26.86 26.27
N THR A 65 -2.44 -27.70 25.99
CA THR A 65 -2.74 -28.94 26.73
C THR A 65 -2.97 -30.19 25.86
N GLY A 66 -3.12 -29.99 24.54
CA GLY A 66 -3.29 -31.01 23.52
C GLY A 66 -1.98 -31.73 23.19
N ASN A 67 -2.04 -32.68 22.28
CA ASN A 67 -0.86 -33.45 21.87
C ASN A 67 -0.10 -32.72 20.77
N MET A 68 1.19 -33.03 20.67
CA MET A 68 2.07 -32.60 19.59
C MET A 68 3.11 -33.67 19.31
N LEU A 69 3.76 -33.60 18.15
CA LEU A 69 4.91 -34.44 17.83
C LEU A 69 6.15 -33.89 18.53
N MET A 70 6.79 -34.69 19.37
CA MET A 70 8.06 -34.36 20.02
C MET A 70 9.18 -35.21 19.39
N VAL A 71 10.32 -34.59 19.08
CA VAL A 71 11.42 -35.22 18.35
C VAL A 71 12.75 -34.96 19.07
N ASP A 72 13.50 -36.04 19.33
CA ASP A 72 14.91 -36.02 19.74
C ASP A 72 15.78 -36.20 18.50
N GLY A 73 16.53 -35.14 18.16
CA GLY A 73 17.16 -34.96 16.86
C GLY A 73 18.14 -36.08 16.49
N SER A 74 18.08 -36.58 15.27
CA SER A 74 18.99 -37.61 14.79
C SER A 74 20.33 -37.04 14.32
N PRO A 75 21.47 -37.70 14.58
CA PRO A 75 22.74 -37.39 13.94
C PRO A 75 22.87 -37.98 12.53
N GLN A 76 21.85 -38.70 12.04
CA GLN A 76 21.82 -39.19 10.67
C GLN A 76 21.32 -38.10 9.72
N ALA A 77 22.00 -37.93 8.60
CA ALA A 77 21.63 -36.92 7.63
C ALA A 77 20.35 -37.31 6.88
N ARG A 78 19.49 -36.31 6.62
CA ARG A 78 18.32 -36.41 5.73
C ARG A 78 17.26 -37.43 6.17
N GLU A 79 17.13 -37.68 7.47
CA GLU A 79 16.03 -38.51 7.96
C GLU A 79 14.69 -37.76 7.90
N GLU A 80 13.69 -38.46 7.39
CA GLU A 80 12.30 -38.03 7.36
C GLU A 80 11.71 -38.14 8.77
N VAL A 81 11.45 -36.99 9.39
CA VAL A 81 10.89 -36.88 10.75
C VAL A 81 9.43 -37.28 10.77
N TRP A 82 8.69 -36.88 9.74
CA TRP A 82 7.27 -37.12 9.59
C TRP A 82 6.94 -37.15 8.10
N CYS A 83 6.13 -38.11 7.66
CA CYS A 83 5.58 -38.16 6.32
C CYS A 83 4.12 -38.62 6.32
N GLN A 84 3.34 -38.10 5.37
CA GLN A 84 1.99 -38.59 5.06
C GLN A 84 1.75 -38.49 3.55
N THR A 85 1.11 -39.52 2.99
CA THR A 85 0.67 -39.51 1.59
C THR A 85 -0.81 -39.15 1.52
N VAL A 86 -1.12 -38.07 0.79
CA VAL A 86 -2.49 -37.57 0.62
C VAL A 86 -2.89 -37.59 -0.85
N ARG A 87 -4.19 -37.67 -1.13
CA ARG A 87 -4.72 -37.50 -2.50
C ARG A 87 -4.72 -36.01 -2.86
N VAL A 88 -4.35 -35.71 -4.10
CA VAL A 88 -4.40 -34.36 -4.66
C VAL A 88 -5.02 -34.42 -6.06
N GLU A 89 -5.53 -33.29 -6.52
CA GLU A 89 -5.95 -33.11 -7.90
C GLU A 89 -4.77 -32.62 -8.74
N ALA A 90 -4.68 -33.11 -9.98
CA ALA A 90 -3.67 -32.67 -10.92
C ALA A 90 -3.89 -31.20 -11.33
N ASN A 91 -2.79 -30.52 -11.66
CA ASN A 91 -2.71 -29.12 -12.09
C ASN A 91 -3.25 -28.10 -11.08
N LYS A 92 -3.30 -28.46 -9.80
CA LYS A 92 -3.63 -27.57 -8.68
C LYS A 92 -2.40 -27.11 -7.91
N ASN A 93 -2.50 -25.93 -7.30
CA ASN A 93 -1.53 -25.41 -6.35
C ASN A 93 -1.98 -25.75 -4.92
N TYR A 94 -1.02 -26.09 -4.07
CA TYR A 94 -1.23 -26.42 -2.68
C TYR A 94 -0.27 -25.63 -1.79
N ALA A 95 -0.61 -25.46 -0.52
CA ALA A 95 0.30 -24.97 0.51
C ALA A 95 0.39 -25.99 1.65
N PHE A 96 1.61 -26.36 2.03
CA PHE A 96 1.90 -27.15 3.22
C PHE A 96 2.45 -26.26 4.32
N SER A 97 1.99 -26.44 5.57
CA SER A 97 2.50 -25.72 6.73
C SER A 97 2.55 -26.59 7.98
N THR A 98 3.40 -26.21 8.92
CA THR A 98 3.43 -26.76 10.29
C THR A 98 3.90 -25.65 11.25
N TRP A 99 3.54 -25.79 12.52
CA TRP A 99 4.15 -25.03 13.60
C TRP A 99 5.36 -25.79 14.15
N LEU A 100 6.41 -25.05 14.50
CA LEU A 100 7.67 -25.56 15.03
C LEU A 100 8.06 -24.80 16.30
N SER A 101 8.52 -25.53 17.31
CA SER A 101 9.13 -24.96 18.51
C SER A 101 10.33 -25.77 18.97
N SER A 102 11.34 -25.11 19.55
CA SER A 102 12.44 -25.80 20.22
C SER A 102 12.02 -26.26 21.61
N VAL A 103 12.35 -27.51 21.95
CA VAL A 103 12.21 -28.05 23.31
C VAL A 103 13.55 -28.14 24.03
N ASN A 104 14.66 -28.01 23.28
CA ASN A 104 16.02 -27.84 23.79
C ASN A 104 16.68 -26.62 23.12
N PRO A 105 17.39 -25.75 23.86
CA PRO A 105 17.91 -24.50 23.27
C PRO A 105 19.22 -24.69 22.50
N SER A 106 19.89 -25.83 22.68
CA SER A 106 21.17 -26.13 22.04
C SER A 106 20.93 -26.60 20.61
N ASN A 107 21.72 -26.07 19.67
CA ASN A 107 21.68 -26.39 18.24
C ASN A 107 20.25 -26.61 17.70
N PRO A 108 19.38 -25.56 17.66
CA PRO A 108 17.99 -25.71 17.27
C PRO A 108 17.79 -26.45 15.95
N ALA A 109 16.63 -27.07 15.80
CA ALA A 109 16.29 -27.81 14.60
C ALA A 109 16.41 -26.96 13.33
N ALA A 110 16.96 -27.57 12.28
CA ALA A 110 16.94 -27.01 10.93
C ALA A 110 16.21 -28.01 10.05
N LEU A 111 15.04 -27.64 9.54
CA LEU A 111 14.12 -28.54 8.85
C LEU A 111 13.86 -28.06 7.43
N GLN A 112 13.43 -28.98 6.57
CA GLN A 112 13.02 -28.66 5.21
C GLN A 112 11.84 -29.53 4.80
N PHE A 113 10.90 -28.96 4.06
CA PHE A 113 9.79 -29.71 3.50
C PHE A 113 10.23 -30.47 2.25
N SER A 114 9.53 -31.56 1.95
CA SER A 114 9.71 -32.33 0.72
C SER A 114 8.36 -32.87 0.27
N ILE A 115 8.12 -32.84 -1.04
CA ILE A 115 6.97 -33.52 -1.65
C ILE A 115 7.45 -34.42 -2.78
N ASN A 116 7.04 -35.69 -2.74
CA ASN A 116 7.43 -36.73 -3.70
C ASN A 116 8.95 -36.88 -3.84
N GLY A 117 9.66 -36.76 -2.71
CA GLY A 117 11.12 -36.86 -2.63
C GLY A 117 11.88 -35.61 -3.09
N VAL A 118 11.18 -34.55 -3.51
CA VAL A 118 11.78 -33.27 -3.92
C VAL A 118 11.68 -32.26 -2.78
N GLN A 119 12.83 -31.77 -2.31
CA GLN A 119 12.90 -30.73 -1.28
C GLN A 119 12.27 -29.42 -1.78
N LEU A 120 11.49 -28.78 -0.90
CA LEU A 120 10.79 -27.53 -1.16
C LEU A 120 11.34 -26.41 -0.26
N GLY A 121 11.46 -25.22 -0.84
CA GLY A 121 11.89 -24.03 -0.12
C GLY A 121 13.32 -24.10 0.43
N GLU A 122 13.66 -23.09 1.21
CA GLU A 122 14.91 -23.04 1.97
C GLU A 122 14.78 -23.81 3.29
N VAL A 123 15.93 -24.14 3.89
CA VAL A 123 15.94 -24.72 5.24
C VAL A 123 15.45 -23.69 6.26
N PHE A 124 14.42 -24.04 7.02
CA PHE A 124 13.87 -23.19 8.09
C PHE A 124 14.30 -23.70 9.47
N ASN A 125 14.49 -22.77 10.40
CA ASN A 125 15.12 -23.06 11.69
C ASN A 125 14.16 -22.80 12.85
N ALA A 126 14.17 -23.67 13.85
CA ALA A 126 13.57 -23.40 15.14
C ALA A 126 14.33 -22.28 15.86
N THR A 127 13.66 -21.54 16.74
CA THR A 127 14.33 -20.49 17.53
C THR A 127 15.10 -21.09 18.69
N ARG A 128 16.04 -20.34 19.28
CA ARG A 128 16.65 -20.75 20.56
C ARG A 128 15.71 -20.55 21.76
N THR A 129 14.66 -19.76 21.58
CA THR A 129 13.63 -19.53 22.60
C THR A 129 12.80 -20.80 22.73
N LEU A 130 12.69 -21.31 23.95
CA LEU A 130 11.93 -22.52 24.23
C LEU A 130 10.43 -22.24 24.19
N CYS A 131 9.67 -23.20 23.68
CA CYS A 131 8.21 -23.15 23.61
C CYS A 131 7.65 -21.93 22.84
N GLU A 132 8.49 -21.26 22.05
CA GLU A 132 8.06 -20.26 21.08
C GLU A 132 7.64 -21.00 19.80
N TRP A 133 6.35 -20.96 19.49
CA TRP A 133 5.82 -21.55 18.27
C TRP A 133 5.92 -20.57 17.10
N ARG A 134 6.48 -21.03 15.98
CA ARG A 134 6.48 -20.29 14.71
C ARG A 134 5.99 -21.17 13.58
N GLN A 135 5.15 -20.59 12.73
CA GLN A 135 4.63 -21.27 11.55
C GLN A 135 5.60 -21.15 10.38
N PHE A 136 5.75 -22.25 9.65
CA PHE A 136 6.48 -22.31 8.39
C PHE A 136 5.60 -22.94 7.33
N TYR A 137 5.71 -22.48 6.09
CA TYR A 137 4.93 -23.00 4.98
C TYR A 137 5.69 -22.91 3.66
N GLU A 138 5.33 -23.79 2.72
CA GLU A 138 5.76 -23.72 1.33
C GLU A 138 4.60 -24.04 0.39
N THR A 139 4.72 -23.58 -0.86
CA THR A 139 3.75 -23.89 -1.92
C THR A 139 4.25 -24.97 -2.85
N TRP A 140 3.34 -25.75 -3.41
CA TRP A 140 3.65 -26.85 -4.32
C TRP A 140 2.60 -26.98 -5.42
N GLN A 141 3.06 -27.19 -6.65
CA GLN A 141 2.18 -27.46 -7.79
C GLN A 141 2.16 -28.96 -8.09
N SER A 142 0.97 -29.54 -8.15
CA SER A 142 0.78 -30.98 -8.37
C SER A 142 1.17 -31.47 -9.76
N GLN A 143 1.17 -30.61 -10.78
CA GLN A 143 1.41 -31.00 -12.17
C GLN A 143 0.51 -32.18 -12.56
N THR A 144 1.06 -33.34 -12.92
CA THR A 144 0.28 -34.54 -13.26
C THR A 144 0.02 -35.47 -12.07
N ALA A 145 0.52 -35.14 -10.88
CA ALA A 145 0.40 -36.00 -9.70
C ALA A 145 -1.04 -36.04 -9.19
N THR A 146 -1.49 -37.24 -8.79
CA THR A 146 -2.78 -37.46 -8.12
C THR A 146 -2.62 -37.82 -6.63
N GLN A 147 -1.38 -37.90 -6.17
CA GLN A 147 -1.00 -38.09 -4.77
C GLN A 147 0.23 -37.25 -4.46
N ALA A 148 0.35 -36.79 -3.22
CA ALA A 148 1.49 -36.09 -2.70
C ALA A 148 2.01 -36.84 -1.46
N ASN A 149 3.24 -37.35 -1.53
CA ASN A 149 3.96 -37.84 -0.35
C ASN A 149 4.70 -36.65 0.27
N ILE A 150 4.13 -36.11 1.35
CA ILE A 150 4.61 -34.90 2.02
C ILE A 150 5.46 -35.33 3.21
N CYS A 151 6.66 -34.77 3.32
CA CYS A 151 7.61 -35.10 4.38
C CYS A 151 8.28 -33.85 4.97
N ILE A 152 8.70 -33.96 6.23
CA ILE A 152 9.60 -33.02 6.90
C ILE A 152 10.94 -33.73 7.11
N ILE A 153 12.02 -33.11 6.66
CA ILE A 153 13.38 -33.66 6.73
C ILE A 153 14.18 -32.85 7.76
N ASN A 154 14.89 -33.54 8.65
CA ASN A 154 15.86 -32.89 9.53
C ASN A 154 17.20 -32.70 8.80
N GLN A 155 17.65 -31.45 8.73
CA GLN A 155 18.92 -31.03 8.13
C GLN A 155 20.02 -30.80 9.17
N ASN A 156 19.65 -30.60 10.43
CA ASN A 156 20.60 -30.49 11.51
C ASN A 156 20.94 -31.90 12.04
N ILE A 157 22.23 -32.23 12.09
CA ILE A 157 22.75 -33.53 12.57
C ILE A 157 23.56 -33.42 13.86
N ASN A 158 23.51 -32.27 14.54
CA ASN A 158 24.23 -32.08 15.79
C ASN A 158 23.66 -33.02 16.86
N ARG A 159 24.54 -33.78 17.52
CA ARG A 159 24.18 -34.76 18.56
C ARG A 159 23.67 -34.15 19.86
N ALA A 160 24.01 -32.89 20.12
CA ALA A 160 23.66 -32.19 21.35
C ALA A 160 22.59 -31.15 21.04
N GLY A 161 21.39 -31.33 21.60
CA GLY A 161 20.21 -30.54 21.24
C GLY A 161 19.62 -31.00 19.91
N ASN A 162 19.17 -30.08 19.05
CA ASN A 162 18.41 -30.41 17.84
C ASN A 162 17.06 -31.09 18.16
N ASP A 163 16.49 -30.73 19.32
CA ASP A 163 15.25 -31.31 19.82
C ASP A 163 14.12 -30.29 19.72
N PHE A 164 13.01 -30.72 19.15
CA PHE A 164 11.93 -29.83 18.76
C PHE A 164 10.57 -30.51 18.87
N ALA A 165 9.53 -29.67 18.83
CA ALA A 165 8.15 -30.08 18.70
C ALA A 165 7.55 -29.53 17.41
N LEU A 166 6.66 -30.32 16.80
CA LEU A 166 5.88 -29.97 15.63
C LEU A 166 4.39 -30.16 15.93
N ASP A 167 3.58 -29.24 15.44
CA ASP A 167 2.13 -29.27 15.64
C ASP A 167 1.38 -28.57 14.50
N ASP A 168 0.06 -28.78 14.46
CA ASP A 168 -0.88 -28.09 13.58
C ASP A 168 -0.48 -28.13 12.10
N PHE A 169 -0.32 -29.35 11.59
CA PHE A 169 0.04 -29.62 10.21
C PHE A 169 -1.13 -29.27 9.28
N ALA A 170 -0.84 -28.59 8.17
CA ALA A 170 -1.88 -28.20 7.24
C ALA A 170 -1.45 -28.35 5.80
N PHE A 171 -2.30 -28.97 4.97
CA PHE A 171 -2.12 -29.02 3.53
C PHE A 171 -3.45 -28.72 2.84
N PHE A 172 -3.50 -27.59 2.15
CA PHE A 172 -4.72 -27.13 1.48
C PHE A 172 -4.48 -26.90 0.01
N GLU A 173 -5.50 -27.17 -0.80
CA GLU A 173 -5.56 -26.60 -2.15
C GLU A 173 -5.68 -25.09 -2.03
N LEU A 174 -4.87 -24.38 -2.80
CA LEU A 174 -4.96 -22.94 -2.94
C LEU A 174 -5.99 -22.63 -4.01
N ALA A 175 -6.95 -21.77 -3.68
CA ALA A 175 -7.89 -21.30 -4.69
C ALA A 175 -7.13 -20.62 -5.82
N ASP A 176 -7.57 -20.87 -7.06
CA ASP A 176 -7.05 -20.12 -8.22
C ASP A 176 -7.20 -18.63 -7.95
N ILE A 177 -6.11 -17.88 -8.10
CA ILE A 177 -6.10 -16.45 -7.80
C ILE A 177 -7.01 -15.75 -8.82
N VAL A 178 -8.22 -15.38 -8.39
CA VAL A 178 -9.08 -14.47 -9.13
C VAL A 178 -8.65 -13.05 -8.78
N TYR A 179 -8.11 -12.33 -9.77
CA TYR A 179 -7.84 -10.91 -9.61
C TYR A 179 -9.16 -10.14 -9.72
N ASP A 180 -9.52 -9.41 -8.68
CA ASP A 180 -10.49 -8.33 -8.75
C ASP A 180 -9.72 -7.02 -8.98
N THR A 181 -9.93 -6.40 -10.14
CA THR A 181 -9.28 -5.13 -10.48
C THR A 181 -10.24 -3.99 -10.21
N VAL A 182 -9.88 -3.11 -9.27
CA VAL A 182 -10.57 -1.83 -9.09
C VAL A 182 -9.88 -0.78 -9.95
N THR A 183 -10.59 -0.26 -10.96
CA THR A 183 -10.12 0.90 -11.71
C THR A 183 -10.46 2.16 -10.92
N VAL A 184 -9.45 2.83 -10.36
CA VAL A 184 -9.63 4.16 -9.76
C VAL A 184 -9.54 5.19 -10.89
N VAL A 185 -10.69 5.77 -11.25
CA VAL A 185 -10.74 6.91 -12.18
C VAL A 185 -10.62 8.19 -11.36
N VAL A 186 -9.47 8.85 -11.45
CA VAL A 186 -9.30 10.20 -10.92
C VAL A 186 -9.94 11.16 -11.90
N ILE A 187 -11.11 11.71 -11.57
CA ILE A 187 -11.73 12.77 -12.36
C ILE A 187 -10.92 14.04 -12.12
N GLY A 188 -10.37 14.61 -13.18
CA GLY A 188 -9.60 15.86 -13.10
C GLY A 188 -10.44 17.01 -12.57
N GLN A 189 -9.83 17.88 -11.77
CA GLN A 189 -10.47 19.10 -11.26
C GLN A 189 -10.93 19.96 -12.45
N LYS A 190 -12.20 20.36 -12.47
CA LYS A 190 -12.73 21.22 -13.54
C LYS A 190 -12.13 22.63 -13.36
N VAL A 191 -11.28 23.05 -14.31
CA VAL A 191 -10.71 24.40 -14.33
C VAL A 191 -11.47 25.26 -15.33
N THR A 192 -11.93 26.43 -14.88
CA THR A 192 -12.54 27.46 -15.72
C THR A 192 -11.67 28.71 -15.67
N VAL A 193 -11.25 29.20 -16.84
CA VAL A 193 -10.50 30.46 -16.95
C VAL A 193 -11.45 31.50 -17.55
N ILE A 194 -11.51 32.67 -16.93
CA ILE A 194 -12.33 33.80 -17.39
C ILE A 194 -11.39 34.96 -17.68
N ASP A 195 -11.21 35.25 -18.97
CA ASP A 195 -10.44 36.39 -19.43
C ASP A 195 -11.37 37.60 -19.63
N THR A 196 -10.99 38.73 -19.04
CA THR A 196 -11.75 39.98 -19.16
C THR A 196 -10.81 41.16 -18.95
N ALA A 197 -11.27 42.37 -19.25
CA ALA A 197 -10.55 43.60 -18.95
C ALA A 197 -11.51 44.65 -18.41
N ILE A 198 -11.08 45.38 -17.38
CA ILE A 198 -11.87 46.44 -16.73
C ILE A 198 -11.04 47.71 -16.58
N CYS A 199 -11.71 48.84 -16.45
CA CYS A 199 -11.07 50.14 -16.31
C CYS A 199 -10.27 50.27 -15.01
N ASP A 200 -9.33 51.21 -14.98
CA ASP A 200 -8.62 51.56 -13.75
C ASP A 200 -9.61 51.99 -12.65
N GLY A 201 -9.32 51.60 -11.41
CA GLY A 201 -10.19 51.83 -10.25
C GLY A 201 -11.50 51.01 -10.20
N SER A 202 -11.86 50.29 -11.27
CA SER A 202 -13.01 49.37 -11.27
C SER A 202 -12.67 48.01 -10.65
N PHE A 203 -13.70 47.24 -10.28
CA PHE A 203 -13.50 45.89 -9.76
C PHE A 203 -14.64 44.94 -10.13
N ILE A 204 -14.32 43.65 -10.23
CA ILE A 204 -15.31 42.56 -10.32
C ILE A 204 -15.57 42.02 -8.92
N ALA A 205 -16.84 41.92 -8.52
CA ALA A 205 -17.21 41.31 -7.25
C ALA A 205 -17.49 39.81 -7.43
N PHE A 206 -16.70 38.96 -6.78
CA PHE A 206 -16.86 37.51 -6.81
C PHE A 206 -16.51 36.88 -5.45
N GLN A 207 -17.41 36.05 -4.90
CA GLN A 207 -17.27 35.41 -3.57
C GLN A 207 -16.81 36.37 -2.46
N ASN A 208 -17.46 37.52 -2.33
CA ASN A 208 -17.12 38.60 -1.38
C ASN A 208 -15.72 39.22 -1.56
N MET A 209 -14.98 38.89 -2.62
CA MET A 209 -13.73 39.55 -2.98
C MET A 209 -13.95 40.56 -4.11
N ARG A 210 -13.16 41.64 -4.08
CA ARG A 210 -13.07 42.64 -5.17
C ARG A 210 -11.82 42.34 -5.99
N ILE A 211 -12.00 42.03 -7.26
CA ILE A 211 -10.93 41.69 -8.20
C ILE A 211 -10.59 42.94 -9.03
N PRO A 212 -9.40 43.56 -8.86
CA PRO A 212 -8.98 44.75 -9.61
C PRO A 212 -8.45 44.40 -11.00
N PRO A 213 -8.26 45.38 -11.91
CA PRO A 213 -7.53 45.17 -13.16
C PRO A 213 -6.08 44.74 -12.90
N ASN A 214 -5.44 44.14 -13.91
CA ASN A 214 -4.10 43.55 -13.85
C ASN A 214 -3.93 42.49 -12.72
N SER A 215 -4.94 41.64 -12.53
CA SER A 215 -4.91 40.61 -11.49
C SER A 215 -5.35 39.24 -11.99
N ASN A 216 -4.91 38.19 -11.29
CA ASN A 216 -5.23 36.80 -11.64
C ASN A 216 -5.67 35.88 -10.48
N PRO A 217 -6.69 36.25 -9.69
CA PRO A 217 -7.09 35.46 -8.52
C PRO A 217 -7.71 34.11 -8.88
N ARG A 218 -7.51 33.14 -7.99
CA ARG A 218 -7.98 31.75 -8.13
C ARG A 218 -8.98 31.43 -7.02
N PHE A 219 -10.09 30.82 -7.38
CA PHE A 219 -11.18 30.46 -6.47
C PHE A 219 -11.51 28.98 -6.59
N THR A 220 -11.51 28.27 -5.47
CA THR A 220 -11.99 26.89 -5.41
C THR A 220 -13.49 26.91 -5.08
N LEU A 221 -14.30 26.29 -5.93
CA LEU A 221 -15.73 26.06 -5.73
C LEU A 221 -15.93 24.64 -5.25
N THR A 222 -16.38 24.47 -4.01
CA THR A 222 -16.69 23.15 -3.43
C THR A 222 -18.07 22.71 -3.92
N SER A 223 -18.17 21.57 -4.59
CA SER A 223 -19.46 20.95 -4.88
C SER A 223 -19.86 20.03 -3.72
N SER A 224 -21.17 19.80 -3.55
CA SER A 224 -21.70 18.88 -2.52
C SER A 224 -21.26 17.42 -2.70
N GLU A 225 -20.62 17.09 -3.83
CA GLU A 225 -20.12 15.74 -4.15
C GLU A 225 -18.59 15.62 -4.05
N GLY A 226 -17.89 16.64 -3.53
CA GLY A 226 -16.43 16.59 -3.29
C GLY A 226 -15.56 16.71 -4.55
N CYS A 227 -16.18 16.91 -5.72
CA CYS A 227 -15.48 17.30 -6.95
C CYS A 227 -15.38 18.83 -6.98
N ASP A 228 -14.28 19.37 -6.46
CA ASP A 228 -14.03 20.81 -6.47
C ASP A 228 -13.81 21.33 -7.90
N SER A 229 -14.19 22.58 -8.16
CA SER A 229 -13.85 23.28 -9.41
C SER A 229 -12.91 24.45 -9.11
N LEU A 230 -12.01 24.78 -10.02
CA LEU A 230 -11.12 25.94 -9.92
C LEU A 230 -11.55 27.00 -10.93
N VAL A 231 -11.86 28.21 -10.47
CA VAL A 231 -12.09 29.36 -11.33
C VAL A 231 -10.90 30.30 -11.25
N ILE A 232 -10.32 30.63 -12.39
CA ILE A 232 -9.21 31.58 -12.53
C ILE A 232 -9.75 32.78 -13.29
N TRP A 233 -9.70 33.96 -12.69
CA TRP A 233 -9.95 35.21 -13.41
C TRP A 233 -8.62 35.72 -13.94
N ASN A 234 -8.55 36.10 -15.22
CA ASN A 234 -7.45 36.88 -15.78
C ASN A 234 -8.02 38.25 -16.15
N VAL A 235 -7.82 39.23 -15.28
CA VAL A 235 -8.39 40.57 -15.45
C VAL A 235 -7.31 41.50 -15.94
N GLY A 236 -7.37 41.90 -17.21
CA GLY A 236 -6.53 42.95 -17.78
C GLY A 236 -7.02 44.35 -17.40
N LEU A 237 -6.16 45.35 -17.60
CA LEU A 237 -6.58 46.74 -17.62
C LEU A 237 -7.13 47.08 -19.00
N LEU A 238 -8.32 47.67 -19.04
CA LEU A 238 -8.88 48.23 -20.27
C LEU A 238 -8.35 49.65 -20.45
N ASP A 239 -7.66 49.89 -21.55
CA ASP A 239 -6.99 51.17 -21.81
C ASP A 239 -8.00 52.32 -21.92
N THR A 240 -7.66 53.45 -21.30
CA THR A 240 -8.32 54.73 -21.54
C THR A 240 -7.59 55.45 -22.67
N ILE A 241 -8.33 55.95 -23.66
CA ILE A 241 -7.71 56.75 -24.72
C ILE A 241 -7.38 58.13 -24.14
N PHE A 242 -6.11 58.54 -24.24
CA PHE A 242 -5.64 59.89 -23.93
C PHE A 242 -5.10 60.53 -25.20
N GLU A 243 -5.73 61.63 -25.61
CA GLU A 243 -5.28 62.43 -26.75
C GLU A 243 -5.09 63.88 -26.33
N SER A 244 -4.05 64.52 -26.86
CA SER A 244 -3.80 65.94 -26.63
C SER A 244 -3.52 66.67 -27.94
N LEU A 245 -4.11 67.86 -28.06
CA LEU A 245 -3.88 68.78 -29.16
C LEU A 245 -3.29 70.08 -28.60
N ARG A 246 -2.15 70.47 -29.13
CA ARG A 246 -1.48 71.72 -28.78
C ARG A 246 -1.52 72.67 -29.96
N VAL A 247 -1.97 73.90 -29.73
CA VAL A 247 -2.08 74.95 -30.73
C VAL A 247 -1.28 76.16 -30.24
N ASP A 248 -0.09 76.35 -30.82
CA ASP A 248 0.86 77.41 -30.44
C ASP A 248 0.93 78.55 -31.48
N THR A 249 -0.11 78.71 -32.29
CA THR A 249 -0.12 79.66 -33.43
C THR A 249 -1.14 80.77 -33.30
N LEU A 250 -1.76 80.91 -32.13
CA LEU A 250 -2.87 81.83 -31.93
C LEU A 250 -2.35 83.26 -31.73
N CYS A 251 -2.92 84.22 -32.45
CA CYS A 251 -2.55 85.64 -32.33
C CYS A 251 -3.38 86.36 -31.23
N PRO A 252 -2.92 87.51 -30.69
CA PRO A 252 -3.70 88.30 -29.76
C PRO A 252 -5.10 88.66 -30.29
N GLY A 253 -6.14 88.25 -29.55
CA GLY A 253 -7.55 88.48 -29.90
C GLY A 253 -8.20 87.36 -30.71
N GLU A 254 -7.47 86.32 -31.11
CA GLU A 254 -8.05 85.11 -31.66
C GLU A 254 -8.79 84.30 -30.59
N VAL A 255 -9.71 83.45 -31.03
CA VAL A 255 -10.51 82.60 -30.15
C VAL A 255 -10.42 81.18 -30.67
N LEU A 256 -9.93 80.26 -29.83
CA LEU A 256 -9.97 78.83 -30.14
C LEU A 256 -11.24 78.23 -29.53
N PRO A 257 -12.26 77.89 -30.34
CA PRO A 257 -13.42 77.18 -29.83
C PRO A 257 -13.04 75.74 -29.48
N PHE A 258 -13.31 75.34 -28.24
CA PHE A 258 -13.13 73.99 -27.74
C PHE A 258 -14.41 73.53 -27.05
N PHE A 259 -15.24 72.77 -27.77
CA PHE A 259 -16.62 72.44 -27.37
C PHE A 259 -17.41 73.71 -27.04
N ASP A 260 -18.05 73.77 -25.87
CA ASP A 260 -18.83 74.91 -25.38
C ASP A 260 -17.96 76.00 -24.73
N LEU A 261 -16.62 75.86 -24.77
CA LEU A 261 -15.69 76.84 -24.23
C LEU A 261 -14.99 77.61 -25.35
N LEU A 262 -14.81 78.91 -25.14
CA LEU A 262 -14.03 79.78 -26.01
C LEU A 262 -12.73 80.11 -25.29
N LEU A 263 -11.61 79.59 -25.81
CA LEU A 263 -10.29 79.82 -25.23
C LEU A 263 -9.70 81.08 -25.87
N THR A 264 -9.40 82.10 -25.05
CA THR A 264 -8.94 83.43 -25.50
C THR A 264 -7.61 83.86 -24.85
N GLN A 265 -7.00 82.97 -24.08
CA GLN A 265 -5.71 83.17 -23.42
C GLN A 265 -5.04 81.81 -23.23
N ASP A 266 -3.75 81.83 -22.90
CA ASP A 266 -2.97 80.63 -22.60
C ASP A 266 -3.65 79.77 -21.55
N THR A 267 -3.99 78.55 -21.96
CA THR A 267 -4.70 77.61 -21.09
C THR A 267 -4.58 76.18 -21.58
N THR A 268 -4.74 75.24 -20.66
CA THR A 268 -4.93 73.83 -21.00
C THR A 268 -6.24 73.36 -20.38
N VAL A 269 -7.14 72.85 -21.21
CA VAL A 269 -8.45 72.35 -20.79
C VAL A 269 -8.61 70.90 -21.25
N CYS A 270 -8.98 70.03 -20.32
CA CYS A 270 -9.27 68.63 -20.61
C CYS A 270 -10.77 68.32 -20.44
N ARG A 271 -11.30 67.45 -21.28
CA ARG A 271 -12.66 66.89 -21.18
C ARG A 271 -12.58 65.37 -21.18
N THR A 272 -13.36 64.73 -20.30
CA THR A 272 -13.54 63.28 -20.30
C THR A 272 -14.77 62.89 -21.10
N PHE A 273 -14.71 61.76 -21.79
CA PHE A 273 -15.78 61.20 -22.62
C PHE A 273 -15.96 59.73 -22.32
N SER A 274 -17.19 59.34 -22.01
CA SER A 274 -17.55 57.93 -21.85
C SER A 274 -17.90 57.36 -23.23
N VAL A 275 -16.90 56.87 -23.96
CA VAL A 275 -17.14 56.15 -25.23
C VAL A 275 -17.20 54.64 -25.00
N SER A 276 -18.14 54.01 -25.72
CA SER A 276 -18.50 52.60 -25.99
C SER A 276 -17.95 51.40 -25.18
N ASN A 277 -16.88 51.53 -24.39
CA ASN A 277 -16.27 50.44 -23.63
C ASN A 277 -16.32 50.67 -22.10
N SER A 278 -17.14 51.62 -21.62
CA SER A 278 -17.34 51.95 -20.20
C SER A 278 -16.12 52.51 -19.43
N CYS A 279 -14.99 52.77 -20.10
CA CYS A 279 -13.88 53.55 -19.55
C CYS A 279 -13.89 54.97 -20.10
N ASP A 280 -13.73 55.96 -19.23
CA ASP A 280 -13.68 57.37 -19.63
C ASP A 280 -12.36 57.67 -20.37
N SER A 281 -12.45 58.19 -21.58
CA SER A 281 -11.32 58.70 -22.37
C SER A 281 -11.12 60.18 -22.11
N THR A 282 -9.90 60.71 -22.20
CA THR A 282 -9.61 62.13 -21.93
C THR A 282 -9.02 62.80 -23.16
N PHE A 283 -9.62 63.90 -23.59
CA PHE A 283 -9.07 64.76 -24.64
C PHE A 283 -8.69 66.12 -24.05
N CYS A 284 -7.44 66.52 -24.22
CA CYS A 284 -6.90 67.79 -23.73
C CYS A 284 -6.52 68.73 -24.87
N VAL A 285 -6.90 70.01 -24.76
CA VAL A 285 -6.41 71.08 -25.64
C VAL A 285 -5.57 72.06 -24.86
N THR A 286 -4.36 72.31 -25.34
CA THR A 286 -3.49 73.39 -24.89
C THR A 286 -3.48 74.48 -25.95
N ALA A 287 -4.01 75.66 -25.60
CA ALA A 287 -3.95 76.86 -26.43
C ALA A 287 -2.83 77.76 -25.89
N VAL A 288 -1.94 78.20 -26.77
CA VAL A 288 -0.89 79.19 -26.48
C VAL A 288 -0.98 80.29 -27.52
N PHE A 289 -1.08 81.52 -27.03
CA PHE A 289 -1.17 82.74 -27.80
C PHE A 289 0.20 83.42 -27.81
N PHE A 290 0.57 84.02 -28.94
CA PHE A 290 1.77 84.84 -29.01
C PHE A 290 1.59 86.11 -28.17
N ASP A 291 2.66 86.51 -27.49
CA ASP A 291 2.76 87.78 -26.76
C ASP A 291 2.59 89.01 -27.69
#